data_AF-X6M7S9-F1
#
_entry.id   AF-X6M7S9-F1
#
_cell.length_a   1.000
_cell.length_b   1.000
_cell.length_c   1.000
_cell.angle_alpha   90.00
_cell.angle_beta   90.00
_cell.angle_gamma   90.00
#
_symmetry.space_group_name_H-M   'P 1'
#
loop_
_entity.id
_entity.type
_entity.pdbx_description
1 polymer ?
#
loop_
_entity_poly.entity_id
_entity_poly.type
_entity_poly.pdbx_seq_one_letter_code
_entity_poly.pdbx_strand_id
1 'polypeptide(L)'
;IKLKNQVDETILNYTKCIEQYNNLCSIERDILIQKQQKEQKLMSVNQFYTFNKKVLKGFNEFNDNLQKVIEENQNWIKKEWSELEKKWSKWDSQEISIFIGHTLECTKSKINEYNKIIKEKKIDGMSLSKMSKNDWMDIFHFETFVQACIIYDSFNEICKRYSINVIDSDKGVPQQDIPKEYLCPLSNSIMEDPVIASNGITYDRSSIMKQYQNIPNYSSLMTDGKLELYPDHALRQNIQIFLKSPR
;
A
#
# COMPACT_ATOMS: atom_id res chain seq x y z
N ILE A 1 95.73 14.28 45.94
CA ILE A 1 94.46 15.04 46.15
C ILE A 1 93.81 15.41 44.81
N LYS A 2 94.47 16.14 43.91
CA LYS A 2 93.90 16.61 42.62
C LYS A 2 93.38 15.49 41.68
N LEU A 3 94.18 14.44 41.47
CA LEU A 3 93.80 13.28 40.64
C LEU A 3 92.59 12.52 41.20
N LYS A 4 92.50 12.39 42.54
CA LYS A 4 91.37 11.73 43.20
C LYS A 4 90.05 12.47 42.92
N ASN A 5 90.05 13.79 43.08
CA ASN A 5 88.86 14.61 42.82
C ASN A 5 88.38 14.51 41.35
N GLN A 6 89.30 14.45 40.38
CA GLN A 6 88.96 14.26 38.97
C GLN A 6 88.37 12.87 38.69
N VAL A 7 88.90 11.83 39.34
CA VAL A 7 88.33 10.48 39.27
C VAL A 7 86.93 10.45 39.87
N ASP A 8 86.73 11.05 41.04
CA ASP A 8 85.42 11.11 41.72
C ASP A 8 84.39 11.87 40.87
N GLU A 9 84.76 12.98 40.24
CA GLU A 9 83.91 13.75 39.32
C GLU A 9 83.55 12.96 38.05
N THR A 10 84.51 12.22 37.50
CA THR A 10 84.29 11.35 36.33
C THR A 10 83.34 10.20 36.68
N ILE A 11 83.51 9.59 37.85
CA ILE A 11 82.61 8.53 38.35
C ILE A 11 81.20 9.09 38.53
N LEU A 12 81.05 10.27 39.14
CA LEU A 12 79.74 10.91 39.33
C LEU A 12 79.02 11.18 38.00
N ASN A 13 79.74 11.72 37.02
CA ASN A 13 79.18 11.97 35.68
C ASN A 13 78.78 10.66 34.98
N TYR A 14 79.61 9.62 35.10
CA TYR A 14 79.31 8.30 34.54
C TYR A 14 78.06 7.68 35.18
N THR A 15 77.93 7.74 36.51
CA THR A 15 76.72 7.27 37.22
C THR A 15 75.48 8.02 36.75
N LYS A 16 75.55 9.34 36.58
CA LYS A 16 74.44 10.16 36.09
C LYS A 16 74.03 9.78 34.65
N CYS A 17 75.00 9.49 33.78
CA CYS A 17 74.73 8.99 32.43
C CYS A 17 74.04 7.61 32.45
N ILE A 18 74.46 6.70 33.33
CA ILE A 18 73.81 5.39 33.50
C ILE A 18 72.36 5.57 33.96
N GLU A 19 72.11 6.43 34.94
CA GLU A 19 70.75 6.70 35.43
C GLU A 19 69.85 7.25 34.31
N GLN A 20 70.35 8.20 33.52
CA GLN A 20 69.63 8.74 32.36
C GLN A 20 69.34 7.66 31.32
N TYR A 21 70.33 6.81 31.00
CA TYR A 21 70.17 5.70 30.06
C TYR A 21 69.12 4.70 30.56
N ASN A 22 69.20 4.28 31.83
CA ASN A 22 68.22 3.37 32.42
C ASN A 22 66.80 3.94 32.38
N ASN A 23 66.65 5.25 32.64
CA ASN A 23 65.36 5.93 32.54
C ASN A 23 64.82 5.92 31.10
N LEU A 24 65.67 6.21 30.11
CA LEU A 24 65.30 6.14 28.69
C LEU A 24 64.85 4.72 28.29
N CYS A 25 65.57 3.68 28.73
CA CYS A 25 65.17 2.29 28.48
C CYS A 25 63.83 1.95 29.15
N SER A 26 63.53 2.48 30.34
CA SER A 26 62.23 2.31 30.99
C SER A 26 61.11 2.96 30.17
N ILE A 27 61.32 4.21 29.73
CA ILE A 27 60.36 4.95 28.90
C ILE A 27 60.11 4.22 27.58
N GLU A 28 61.15 3.74 26.91
CA GLU A 28 61.03 2.97 25.66
C GLU A 28 60.16 1.73 25.86
N ARG A 29 60.37 1.01 26.97
CA ARG A 29 59.58 -0.18 27.31
C ARG A 29 58.11 0.16 27.53
N ASP A 30 57.83 1.25 28.24
CA ASP A 30 56.45 1.71 28.49
C ASP A 30 55.75 2.13 27.19
N ILE A 31 56.46 2.84 26.30
CA ILE A 31 55.94 3.21 24.97
C ILE A 31 55.58 1.97 24.17
N LEU A 32 56.43 0.94 24.19
CA LEU A 32 56.19 -0.31 23.48
C LEU A 32 54.94 -1.03 24.01
N ILE A 33 54.78 -1.11 25.34
CA ILE A 33 53.59 -1.70 25.98
C ILE A 33 52.33 -0.92 25.59
N GLN A 34 52.37 0.41 25.66
CA GLN A 34 51.24 1.25 25.27
C GLN A 34 50.87 1.10 23.80
N LYS A 35 51.87 0.99 22.91
CA LYS A 35 51.66 0.74 21.48
C LYS A 35 50.91 -0.58 21.27
N GLN A 36 51.35 -1.66 21.90
CA GLN A 36 50.72 -2.97 21.77
C GLN A 36 49.28 -2.96 22.31
N GLN A 37 49.03 -2.27 23.44
CA GLN A 37 47.67 -2.09 23.98
C GLN A 37 46.77 -1.30 23.02
N LYS A 38 47.30 -0.25 22.37
CA LYS A 38 46.54 0.53 21.38
C LYS A 38 46.20 -0.31 20.14
N GLU A 39 47.11 -1.15 19.67
CA GLU A 39 46.88 -2.06 18.55
C GLU A 39 45.77 -3.07 18.89
N GLN A 40 45.77 -3.66 20.08
CA GLN A 40 44.69 -4.55 20.53
C GLN A 40 43.34 -3.84 20.58
N LYS A 41 43.29 -2.61 21.14
CA LYS A 41 42.05 -1.80 21.16
C LYS A 41 41.56 -1.50 19.74
N LEU A 42 42.46 -1.18 18.81
CA LEU A 42 42.11 -0.92 17.41
C LEU A 42 41.49 -2.15 16.75
N MET A 43 42.02 -3.35 17.02
CA MET A 43 41.43 -4.60 16.55
C MET A 43 40.00 -4.79 17.08
N SER A 44 39.77 -4.53 18.36
CA SER A 44 38.42 -4.60 18.96
C SER A 44 37.46 -3.59 18.33
N VAL A 45 37.91 -2.36 18.08
CA VAL A 45 37.09 -1.33 17.41
C VAL A 45 36.71 -1.77 15.99
N ASN A 46 37.63 -2.34 15.23
CA ASN A 46 37.36 -2.84 13.88
C ASN A 46 36.37 -4.02 13.87
N GLN A 47 36.47 -4.91 14.86
CA GLN A 47 35.49 -5.99 15.05
C GLN A 47 34.09 -5.43 15.33
N PHE A 48 33.99 -4.46 16.24
CA PHE A 48 32.73 -3.80 16.57
C PHE A 48 32.14 -3.07 15.35
N TYR A 49 32.96 -2.35 14.59
CA TYR A 49 32.55 -1.70 13.34
C TYR A 49 31.99 -2.71 12.33
N THR A 50 32.67 -3.84 12.16
CA THR A 50 32.23 -4.92 11.25
C THR A 50 30.90 -5.52 11.72
N PHE A 51 30.75 -5.75 13.02
CA PHE A 51 29.51 -6.24 13.61
C PHE A 51 28.35 -5.27 13.40
N ASN A 52 28.55 -3.98 13.71
CA ASN A 52 27.53 -2.96 13.51
C ASN A 52 27.09 -2.85 12.06
N LYS A 53 28.02 -2.98 11.10
CA LYS A 53 27.67 -2.99 9.68
C LYS A 53 26.75 -4.17 9.32
N LYS A 54 26.97 -5.35 9.93
CA LYS A 54 26.08 -6.51 9.75
C LYS A 54 24.71 -6.27 10.38
N VAL A 55 24.67 -5.70 11.58
CA VAL A 55 23.41 -5.35 12.26
C VAL A 55 22.61 -4.35 11.44
N LEU A 56 23.24 -3.29 10.94
CA LEU A 56 22.59 -2.27 10.11
C LEU A 56 22.03 -2.89 8.82
N LYS A 57 22.77 -3.80 8.19
CA LYS A 57 22.29 -4.53 7.02
C LYS A 57 21.03 -5.35 7.34
N GLY A 58 21.06 -6.11 8.43
CA GLY A 58 19.90 -6.90 8.86
C GLY A 58 18.69 -6.04 9.22
N PHE A 59 18.91 -4.87 9.83
CA PHE A 59 17.85 -3.91 10.11
C PHE A 59 17.19 -3.38 8.83
N ASN A 60 17.99 -3.04 7.82
CA ASN A 60 17.47 -2.57 6.53
C ASN A 60 16.65 -3.68 5.83
N GLU A 61 17.18 -4.91 5.79
CA GLU A 61 16.46 -6.06 5.22
C GLU A 61 15.12 -6.30 5.94
N PHE A 62 15.10 -6.19 7.27
CA PHE A 62 13.87 -6.30 8.06
C PHE A 62 12.88 -5.17 7.71
N ASN A 63 13.35 -3.93 7.60
CA ASN A 63 12.51 -2.79 7.30
C ASN A 63 11.89 -2.88 5.90
N ASP A 64 12.65 -3.33 4.90
CA ASP A 64 12.16 -3.56 3.54
C ASP A 64 11.06 -4.64 3.52
N ASN A 65 11.26 -5.73 4.27
CA ASN A 65 10.24 -6.77 4.42
C ASN A 65 8.98 -6.26 5.11
N LEU A 66 9.13 -5.45 6.17
CA LEU A 66 8.00 -4.86 6.87
C LEU A 66 7.20 -3.95 5.94
N GLN A 67 7.88 -3.10 5.17
CA GLN A 67 7.25 -2.20 4.21
C GLN A 67 6.45 -2.99 3.16
N LYS A 68 7.03 -4.07 2.63
CA LYS A 68 6.33 -4.96 1.68
C LYS A 68 5.07 -5.57 2.29
N VAL A 69 5.14 -6.08 3.52
CA VAL A 69 3.95 -6.65 4.21
C VAL A 69 2.88 -5.59 4.44
N ILE A 70 3.26 -4.36 4.76
CA ILE A 70 2.32 -3.24 4.91
C ILE A 70 1.61 -2.96 3.57
N GLU A 71 2.35 -2.89 2.47
CA GLU A 71 1.79 -2.64 1.13
C GLU A 71 0.86 -3.77 0.68
N GLU A 72 1.26 -5.02 0.88
CA GLU A 72 0.42 -6.19 0.61
C GLU A 72 -0.87 -6.15 1.42
N ASN A 73 -0.79 -5.84 2.71
CA ASN A 73 -1.96 -5.73 3.58
C ASN A 73 -2.88 -4.57 3.16
N GLN A 74 -2.33 -3.41 2.80
CA GLN A 74 -3.13 -2.28 2.30
C GLN A 74 -3.83 -2.61 0.99
N ASN A 75 -3.16 -3.30 0.06
CA ASN A 75 -3.76 -3.75 -1.19
C ASN A 75 -4.86 -4.77 -0.95
N TRP A 76 -4.64 -5.69 0.00
CA TRP A 76 -5.66 -6.66 0.41
C TRP A 76 -6.89 -5.95 1.01
N ILE A 77 -6.71 -5.03 1.95
CA ILE A 77 -7.81 -4.24 2.54
C ILE A 77 -8.61 -3.52 1.47
N LYS A 78 -7.94 -2.82 0.53
CA LYS A 78 -8.61 -2.12 -0.58
C LYS A 78 -9.45 -3.07 -1.44
N LYS A 79 -8.92 -4.26 -1.73
CA LYS A 79 -9.63 -5.28 -2.52
C LYS A 79 -10.85 -5.80 -1.77
N GLU A 80 -10.69 -6.24 -0.54
CA GLU A 80 -11.80 -6.75 0.29
C GLU A 80 -12.87 -5.68 0.51
N TRP A 81 -12.46 -4.43 0.74
CA TRP A 81 -13.38 -3.31 0.88
C TRP A 81 -14.18 -3.05 -0.40
N SER A 82 -13.52 -3.04 -1.57
CA SER A 82 -14.21 -2.94 -2.85
C SER A 82 -15.19 -4.09 -3.09
N GLU A 83 -14.83 -5.32 -2.74
CA GLU A 83 -15.75 -6.47 -2.85
C GLU A 83 -16.93 -6.38 -1.87
N LEU A 84 -16.71 -5.83 -0.67
CA LEU A 84 -17.77 -5.51 0.28
C LEU A 84 -18.72 -4.44 -0.31
N GLU A 85 -18.20 -3.32 -0.81
CA GLU A 85 -18.99 -2.24 -1.40
C GLU A 85 -19.85 -2.72 -2.58
N LYS A 86 -19.33 -3.60 -3.45
CA LYS A 86 -20.08 -4.16 -4.59
C LYS A 86 -21.36 -4.91 -4.18
N LYS A 87 -21.38 -5.51 -3.00
CA LYS A 87 -22.52 -6.30 -2.47
C LYS A 87 -23.38 -5.53 -1.48
N TRP A 88 -23.33 -4.20 -1.48
CA TRP A 88 -24.01 -3.35 -0.49
C TRP A 88 -25.49 -3.69 -0.26
N SER A 89 -26.24 -4.06 -1.29
CA SER A 89 -27.66 -4.43 -1.13
C SER A 89 -27.91 -5.72 -0.38
N LYS A 90 -26.91 -6.60 -0.35
CA LYS A 90 -26.96 -7.89 0.36
C LYS A 90 -26.28 -7.82 1.71
N TRP A 91 -25.91 -6.62 2.17
CA TRP A 91 -25.21 -6.48 3.43
C TRP A 91 -26.03 -7.00 4.60
N ASP A 92 -25.39 -7.85 5.40
CA ASP A 92 -25.93 -8.29 6.67
C ASP A 92 -25.61 -7.30 7.80
N SER A 93 -26.11 -7.62 8.99
CA SER A 93 -25.86 -6.79 10.19
C SER A 93 -24.39 -6.58 10.54
N GLN A 94 -23.51 -7.54 10.23
CA GLN A 94 -22.07 -7.44 10.47
C GLN A 94 -21.44 -6.50 9.47
N GLU A 95 -21.74 -6.66 8.19
CA GLU A 95 -21.21 -5.85 7.11
C GLU A 95 -21.61 -4.38 7.25
N ILE A 96 -22.87 -4.10 7.62
CA ILE A 96 -23.33 -2.75 7.93
C ILE A 96 -22.60 -2.17 9.15
N SER A 97 -22.44 -2.95 10.23
CA SER A 97 -21.74 -2.48 11.43
C SER A 97 -20.25 -2.20 11.18
N ILE A 98 -19.61 -3.01 10.34
CA ILE A 98 -18.23 -2.82 9.89
C ILE A 98 -18.14 -1.55 9.04
N PHE A 99 -19.11 -1.32 8.14
CA PHE A 99 -19.17 -0.11 7.32
C PHE A 99 -19.26 1.16 8.16
N ILE A 100 -20.22 1.22 9.09
CA ILE A 100 -20.38 2.35 10.02
C ILE A 100 -19.12 2.52 10.86
N GLY A 101 -18.59 1.41 11.38
CA GLY A 101 -17.41 1.42 12.23
C GLY A 101 -16.15 1.93 11.54
N HIS A 102 -15.91 1.50 10.31
CA HIS A 102 -14.80 1.95 9.49
C HIS A 102 -14.94 3.43 9.12
N THR A 103 -16.15 3.88 8.76
CA THR A 103 -16.41 5.26 8.34
C THR A 103 -16.23 6.28 9.47
N LEU A 104 -16.54 5.89 10.72
CA LEU A 104 -16.40 6.74 11.90
C LEU A 104 -15.19 6.41 12.78
N GLU A 105 -14.28 5.54 12.34
CA GLU A 105 -13.12 5.09 13.12
C GLU A 105 -13.49 4.58 14.53
N CYS A 106 -14.59 3.83 14.62
CA CYS A 106 -15.12 3.35 15.90
C CYS A 106 -14.31 2.20 16.50
N THR A 107 -14.35 2.11 17.83
CA THR A 107 -13.84 0.95 18.56
C THR A 107 -14.70 -0.30 18.31
N LYS A 108 -14.11 -1.48 18.50
CA LYS A 108 -14.82 -2.78 18.36
C LYS A 108 -16.09 -2.87 19.22
N SER A 109 -16.10 -2.24 20.41
CA SER A 109 -17.27 -2.21 21.27
C SER A 109 -18.45 -1.46 20.63
N LYS A 110 -18.20 -0.27 20.06
CA LYS A 110 -19.21 0.53 19.35
C LYS A 110 -19.71 -0.21 18.10
N ILE A 111 -18.82 -0.89 17.37
CA ILE A 111 -19.21 -1.72 16.21
C ILE A 111 -20.19 -2.83 16.63
N ASN A 112 -19.92 -3.52 17.74
CA ASN A 112 -20.79 -4.57 18.26
C ASN A 112 -22.15 -4.02 18.73
N GLU A 113 -22.18 -2.80 19.25
CA GLU A 113 -23.42 -2.13 19.62
C GLU A 113 -24.29 -1.84 18.39
N TYR A 114 -23.71 -1.25 17.34
CA TYR A 114 -24.41 -1.06 16.07
C TYR A 114 -24.90 -2.39 15.49
N ASN A 115 -24.07 -3.45 15.53
CA ASN A 115 -24.46 -4.78 15.08
C ASN A 115 -25.73 -5.28 15.78
N LYS A 116 -25.83 -5.07 17.09
CA LYS A 116 -26.99 -5.45 17.89
C LYS A 116 -28.23 -4.67 17.47
N ILE A 117 -28.12 -3.35 17.33
CA ILE A 117 -29.22 -2.47 16.86
C ILE A 117 -29.72 -2.92 15.48
N ILE A 118 -28.80 -3.20 14.55
CA ILE A 118 -29.12 -3.61 13.17
C ILE A 118 -29.86 -4.95 13.14
N LYS A 119 -29.41 -5.92 13.95
CA LYS A 119 -30.08 -7.22 14.10
C LYS A 119 -31.47 -7.09 14.69
N GLU A 120 -31.61 -6.32 15.77
CA GLU A 120 -32.89 -6.11 16.45
C GLU A 120 -33.91 -5.43 15.53
N LYS A 121 -33.47 -4.41 14.79
CA LYS A 121 -34.33 -3.67 13.85
C LYS A 121 -34.44 -4.32 12.47
N LYS A 122 -33.75 -5.44 12.23
CA LYS A 122 -33.70 -6.19 10.96
C LYS A 122 -33.38 -5.30 9.76
N ILE A 123 -32.40 -4.42 9.93
CA ILE A 123 -31.98 -3.49 8.88
C ILE A 123 -31.01 -4.21 7.95
N ASP A 124 -31.28 -4.17 6.65
CA ASP A 124 -30.41 -4.66 5.59
C ASP A 124 -29.95 -3.51 4.67
N GLY A 125 -29.03 -3.80 3.74
CA GLY A 125 -28.50 -2.79 2.82
C GLY A 125 -29.57 -2.07 1.99
N MET A 126 -30.64 -2.77 1.59
CA MET A 126 -31.75 -2.18 0.84
C MET A 126 -32.65 -1.29 1.71
N SER A 127 -32.72 -1.55 3.01
CA SER A 127 -33.43 -0.71 3.97
C SER A 127 -32.66 0.59 4.19
N LEU A 128 -31.33 0.52 4.30
CA LEU A 128 -30.46 1.70 4.46
C LEU A 128 -30.58 2.71 3.32
N SER A 129 -30.74 2.25 2.07
CA SER A 129 -30.87 3.14 0.90
C SER A 129 -32.18 3.92 0.85
N LYS A 130 -33.18 3.53 1.66
CA LYS A 130 -34.47 4.20 1.75
C LYS A 130 -34.56 5.16 2.95
N MET A 131 -33.60 5.10 3.87
CA MET A 131 -33.57 5.93 5.08
C MET A 131 -33.09 7.34 4.78
N SER A 132 -33.59 8.33 5.52
CA SER A 132 -33.11 9.71 5.52
C SER A 132 -31.96 9.92 6.52
N LYS A 133 -31.21 11.02 6.41
CA LYS A 133 -30.16 11.37 7.39
C LYS A 133 -30.68 11.38 8.85
N ASN A 134 -31.92 11.80 9.06
CA ASN A 134 -32.56 11.78 10.37
C ASN A 134 -32.84 10.36 10.84
N ASP A 135 -33.31 9.48 9.95
CA ASP A 135 -33.51 8.07 10.30
C ASP A 135 -32.19 7.42 10.73
N TRP A 136 -31.07 7.72 10.04
CA TRP A 136 -29.75 7.24 10.45
C TRP A 136 -29.35 7.78 11.83
N MET A 137 -29.55 9.08 12.10
CA MET A 137 -29.29 9.68 13.41
C MET A 137 -30.09 8.99 14.53
N ASP A 138 -31.40 8.85 14.33
CA ASP A 138 -32.33 8.34 15.34
C ASP A 138 -32.19 6.83 15.55
N ILE A 139 -31.90 6.08 14.49
CA ILE A 139 -31.78 4.62 14.57
C ILE A 139 -30.51 4.20 15.29
N PHE A 140 -29.38 4.81 14.92
CA PHE A 140 -28.06 4.44 15.41
C PHE A 140 -27.62 5.27 16.61
N HIS A 141 -28.39 6.29 16.99
CA HIS A 141 -28.12 7.20 18.11
C HIS A 141 -26.70 7.81 18.03
N PHE A 142 -26.34 8.34 16.86
CA PHE A 142 -25.06 9.00 16.69
C PHE A 142 -24.92 10.20 17.64
N GLU A 143 -23.69 10.51 18.06
CA GLU A 143 -23.45 11.61 19.01
C GLU A 143 -23.73 12.98 18.37
N THR A 144 -23.55 13.08 17.05
CA THR A 144 -23.78 14.31 16.30
C THR A 144 -24.45 14.03 14.96
N PHE A 145 -25.25 14.98 14.48
CA PHE A 145 -25.85 14.91 13.15
C PHE A 145 -24.79 14.86 12.03
N VAL A 146 -23.60 15.41 12.27
CA VAL A 146 -22.47 15.35 11.32
C VAL A 146 -22.03 13.90 11.07
N GLN A 147 -21.99 13.05 12.09
CA GLN A 147 -21.68 11.62 11.93
C GLN A 147 -22.72 10.94 11.03
N ALA A 148 -24.01 11.23 11.25
CA ALA A 148 -25.10 10.72 10.41
C ALA A 148 -24.93 11.16 8.94
N CYS A 149 -24.59 12.43 8.71
CA CYS A 149 -24.30 12.95 7.37
C CYS A 149 -23.14 12.23 6.70
N ILE A 150 -22.00 12.09 7.39
CA ILE A 150 -20.80 11.46 6.83
C ILE A 150 -21.09 10.03 6.40
N ILE A 151 -21.75 9.24 7.25
CA ILE A 151 -22.06 7.84 6.92
C ILE A 151 -23.07 7.77 5.78
N TYR A 152 -24.14 8.55 5.87
CA TYR A 152 -25.19 8.57 4.85
C TYR A 152 -24.65 8.94 3.47
N ASP A 153 -23.86 10.02 3.40
CA ASP A 153 -23.27 10.49 2.16
C ASP A 153 -22.27 9.43 1.63
N SER A 154 -21.46 8.82 2.51
CA SER A 154 -20.55 7.72 2.14
C SER A 154 -21.30 6.50 1.59
N PHE A 155 -22.40 6.11 2.22
CA PHE A 155 -23.23 4.98 1.78
C PHE A 155 -23.89 5.28 0.43
N ASN A 156 -24.42 6.48 0.26
CA ASN A 156 -25.02 6.88 -1.01
C ASN A 156 -24.00 6.92 -2.16
N GLU A 157 -22.77 7.33 -1.90
CA GLU A 157 -21.69 7.25 -2.90
C GLU A 157 -21.40 5.78 -3.30
N ILE A 158 -21.45 4.84 -2.35
CA ILE A 158 -21.36 3.41 -2.64
C ILE A 158 -22.54 2.95 -3.51
N CYS A 159 -23.76 3.32 -3.15
CA CYS A 159 -24.96 2.99 -3.94
C CYS A 159 -24.88 3.53 -5.37
N LYS A 160 -24.41 4.77 -5.55
CA LYS A 160 -24.21 5.36 -6.88
C LYS A 160 -23.14 4.61 -7.67
N ARG A 161 -21.98 4.36 -7.05
CA ARG A 161 -20.83 3.68 -7.65
C ARG A 161 -21.17 2.27 -8.10
N TYR A 162 -21.96 1.55 -7.31
CA TYR A 162 -22.39 0.18 -7.57
C TYR A 162 -23.90 0.12 -7.74
N SER A 163 -24.42 0.92 -8.68
CA SER A 163 -25.84 0.95 -9.01
C SER A 163 -26.31 -0.46 -9.37
N ILE A 164 -27.36 -0.92 -8.68
CA ILE A 164 -27.98 -2.21 -8.94
C ILE A 164 -28.84 -2.03 -10.18
N ASN A 165 -28.37 -2.57 -11.31
CA ASN A 165 -29.22 -2.75 -12.47
C ASN A 165 -30.31 -3.74 -12.08
N VAL A 166 -31.44 -3.24 -11.60
CA VAL A 166 -32.67 -4.00 -11.54
C VAL A 166 -33.03 -4.28 -13.00
N ILE A 167 -32.76 -5.50 -13.44
CA ILE A 167 -33.45 -6.08 -14.57
C ILE A 167 -34.92 -6.15 -14.13
N ASP A 168 -35.71 -5.14 -14.48
CA ASP A 168 -37.14 -5.31 -14.74
C ASP A 168 -37.70 -4.16 -15.57
N SER A 169 -38.69 -4.54 -16.36
CA SER A 169 -39.32 -3.85 -17.48
C SER A 169 -39.80 -2.41 -17.24
N ASP A 170 -39.70 -1.63 -18.31
CA ASP A 170 -40.68 -0.61 -18.72
C ASP A 170 -40.93 0.56 -17.75
N LYS A 171 -40.10 1.60 -17.84
CA LYS A 171 -40.45 3.01 -18.15
C LYS A 171 -39.25 3.92 -17.84
N GLY A 172 -38.75 4.61 -18.87
CA GLY A 172 -37.66 5.59 -18.78
C GLY A 172 -37.96 6.73 -17.79
N VAL A 173 -36.98 7.50 -17.30
CA VAL A 173 -35.90 8.26 -17.97
C VAL A 173 -35.00 8.89 -16.85
N PRO A 174 -33.77 9.38 -17.04
CA PRO A 174 -32.57 8.87 -17.73
C PRO A 174 -31.38 8.73 -16.75
N GLN A 175 -30.73 7.56 -16.69
CA GLN A 175 -29.26 7.61 -16.55
C GLN A 175 -28.75 8.20 -17.87
N GLN A 176 -27.63 8.92 -17.89
CA GLN A 176 -26.95 9.20 -19.15
C GLN A 176 -26.57 7.85 -19.76
N ASP A 177 -27.46 7.31 -20.59
CA ASP A 177 -27.35 6.02 -21.24
C ASP A 177 -26.14 6.11 -22.16
N ILE A 178 -24.98 5.67 -21.66
CA ILE A 178 -23.82 5.42 -22.51
C ILE A 178 -24.34 4.49 -23.62
N PRO A 179 -24.32 4.93 -24.89
CA PRO A 179 -24.79 4.10 -25.99
C PRO A 179 -24.13 2.72 -25.91
N LYS A 180 -24.92 1.65 -26.06
CA LYS A 180 -24.41 0.27 -25.95
C LYS A 180 -23.25 0.00 -26.91
N GLU A 181 -23.25 0.67 -28.05
CA GLU A 181 -22.17 0.68 -29.04
C GLU A 181 -20.83 1.20 -28.52
N TYR A 182 -20.79 1.97 -27.43
CA TYR A 182 -19.55 2.47 -26.81
C TYR A 182 -18.99 1.51 -25.77
N LEU A 183 -19.76 0.50 -25.36
CA LEU A 183 -19.39 -0.45 -24.33
C LEU A 183 -18.71 -1.68 -24.94
N CYS A 184 -17.59 -2.08 -24.37
CA CYS A 184 -16.90 -3.30 -24.75
C CYS A 184 -17.72 -4.53 -24.32
N PRO A 185 -18.05 -5.48 -25.22
CA PRO A 185 -18.83 -6.66 -24.88
C PRO A 185 -18.21 -7.58 -23.80
N LEU A 186 -16.88 -7.53 -23.64
CA LEU A 186 -16.16 -8.32 -22.63
C LEU A 186 -16.11 -7.69 -21.24
N SER A 187 -15.88 -6.38 -21.16
CA SER A 187 -15.65 -5.67 -19.89
C SER A 187 -16.83 -4.82 -19.45
N ASN A 188 -17.86 -4.67 -20.29
CA ASN A 188 -19.03 -3.82 -20.10
C ASN A 188 -18.67 -2.37 -19.71
N SER A 189 -17.51 -1.90 -20.17
CA SER A 189 -16.95 -0.56 -19.89
C SER A 189 -16.76 0.20 -21.20
N ILE A 190 -16.72 1.54 -21.15
CA ILE A 190 -16.46 2.37 -22.34
C ILE A 190 -15.12 1.95 -22.98
N MET A 191 -15.12 1.73 -24.29
CA MET A 191 -13.92 1.38 -25.04
C MET A 191 -12.96 2.59 -25.13
N GLU A 192 -11.73 2.43 -24.65
CA GLU A 192 -10.68 3.45 -24.79
C GLU A 192 -9.98 3.33 -26.15
N ASP A 193 -9.79 2.09 -26.59
CA ASP A 193 -9.23 1.77 -27.91
C ASP A 193 -10.09 0.69 -28.61
N PRO A 194 -11.21 1.10 -29.24
CA PRO A 194 -12.10 0.16 -29.92
C PRO A 194 -11.43 -0.48 -31.14
N VAL A 195 -11.49 -1.81 -31.20
CA VAL A 195 -10.93 -2.65 -32.27
C VAL A 195 -11.93 -3.71 -32.73
N ILE A 196 -12.08 -3.86 -34.04
CA ILE A 196 -12.94 -4.84 -34.69
C ILE A 196 -12.18 -6.15 -34.84
N ALA A 197 -12.76 -7.25 -34.35
CA ALA A 197 -12.24 -8.60 -34.57
C ALA A 197 -12.87 -9.24 -35.82
N SER A 198 -12.34 -10.39 -36.27
CA SER A 198 -12.79 -11.09 -37.49
C SER A 198 -14.27 -11.53 -37.48
N ASN A 199 -14.91 -11.55 -36.31
CA ASN A 199 -16.35 -11.81 -36.18
C ASN A 199 -17.23 -10.54 -36.40
N GLY A 200 -16.62 -9.41 -36.74
CA GLY A 200 -17.31 -8.13 -36.97
C GLY A 200 -17.75 -7.40 -35.70
N ILE A 201 -17.33 -7.86 -34.51
CA ILE A 201 -17.65 -7.23 -33.23
C ILE A 201 -16.49 -6.34 -32.79
N THR A 202 -16.82 -5.16 -32.28
CA THR A 202 -15.86 -4.21 -31.72
C THR A 202 -15.67 -4.45 -30.21
N TYR A 203 -14.41 -4.51 -29.77
CA TYR A 203 -14.01 -4.68 -28.39
C TYR A 203 -12.99 -3.61 -27.98
N ASP A 204 -12.80 -3.41 -26.69
CA ASP A 204 -11.62 -2.69 -26.22
C ASP A 204 -10.36 -3.56 -26.42
N ARG A 205 -9.30 -2.98 -27.01
CA ARG A 205 -8.06 -3.69 -27.34
C ARG A 205 -7.48 -4.43 -26.12
N SER A 206 -7.45 -3.79 -24.96
CA SER A 206 -6.87 -4.38 -23.75
C SER A 206 -7.69 -5.57 -23.25
N SER A 207 -9.02 -5.51 -23.44
CA SER A 207 -9.96 -6.53 -22.99
C SER A 207 -9.89 -7.77 -23.90
N ILE A 208 -9.93 -7.59 -25.22
CA ILE A 208 -9.87 -8.70 -26.17
C ILE A 208 -8.51 -9.40 -26.13
N MET A 209 -7.40 -8.68 -26.01
CA MET A 209 -6.07 -9.30 -25.91
C MET A 209 -5.91 -10.19 -24.68
N LYS A 210 -6.60 -9.88 -23.58
CA LYS A 210 -6.54 -10.65 -22.33
C LYS A 210 -7.54 -11.81 -22.29
N GLN A 211 -8.71 -11.65 -22.91
CA GLN A 211 -9.87 -12.50 -22.66
C GLN A 211 -10.49 -13.13 -23.91
N TYR A 212 -9.86 -13.02 -25.10
CA TYR A 212 -10.41 -13.59 -26.34
C TYR A 212 -10.73 -15.09 -26.23
N GLN A 213 -9.98 -15.86 -25.42
CA GLN A 213 -10.22 -17.29 -25.19
C GLN A 213 -11.55 -17.59 -24.49
N ASN A 214 -12.14 -16.60 -23.80
CA ASN A 214 -13.43 -16.72 -23.13
C ASN A 214 -14.61 -16.50 -24.09
N ILE A 215 -14.35 -16.10 -25.33
CA ILE A 215 -15.40 -15.86 -26.33
C ILE A 215 -15.84 -17.21 -26.90
N PRO A 216 -17.16 -17.51 -26.94
CA PRO A 216 -17.67 -18.66 -27.65
C PRO A 216 -17.18 -18.64 -29.11
N ASN A 217 -16.59 -19.75 -29.56
CA ASN A 217 -16.01 -19.85 -30.91
C ASN A 217 -14.83 -18.89 -31.18
N TYR A 218 -13.96 -18.64 -30.19
CA TYR A 218 -12.79 -17.75 -30.33
C TYR A 218 -11.85 -18.12 -31.49
N SER A 219 -11.84 -19.38 -31.95
CA SER A 219 -11.06 -19.81 -33.12
C SER A 219 -11.46 -19.03 -34.38
N SER A 220 -12.71 -18.58 -34.48
CA SER A 220 -13.19 -17.72 -35.58
C SER A 220 -12.61 -16.30 -35.57
N LEU A 221 -11.94 -15.89 -34.49
CA LEU A 221 -11.25 -14.60 -34.37
C LEU A 221 -9.80 -14.65 -34.85
N MET A 222 -9.32 -15.85 -35.22
CA MET A 222 -7.91 -16.10 -35.52
C MET A 222 -7.73 -16.32 -37.02
N THR A 223 -6.75 -15.63 -37.62
CA THR A 223 -6.24 -15.87 -38.98
C THR A 223 -4.81 -16.39 -38.85
N ASP A 224 -4.50 -17.56 -39.42
CA ASP A 224 -3.19 -18.21 -39.32
C ASP A 224 -2.64 -18.34 -37.88
N GLY A 225 -3.54 -18.61 -36.93
CA GLY A 225 -3.18 -18.77 -35.51
C GLY A 225 -2.85 -17.46 -34.79
N LYS A 226 -3.12 -16.30 -35.39
CA LYS A 226 -2.96 -14.98 -34.77
C LYS A 226 -4.30 -14.25 -34.67
N LEU A 227 -4.49 -13.54 -33.57
CA LEU A 227 -5.66 -12.67 -33.37
C LEU A 227 -5.47 -11.41 -34.23
N GLU A 228 -6.31 -11.24 -35.24
CA GLU A 228 -6.32 -10.05 -36.08
C GLU A 228 -7.33 -9.03 -35.57
N LEU A 229 -6.88 -7.79 -35.38
CA LEU A 229 -7.66 -6.70 -34.82
C LEU A 229 -7.49 -5.44 -35.67
N TYR A 230 -8.60 -4.88 -36.12
CA TYR A 230 -8.64 -3.71 -36.98
C TYR A 230 -9.12 -2.50 -36.15
N PRO A 231 -8.39 -1.36 -36.13
CA PRO A 231 -8.82 -0.20 -35.36
C PRO A 231 -10.17 0.37 -35.84
N ASP A 232 -11.09 0.65 -34.92
CA ASP A 232 -12.33 1.35 -35.21
C ASP A 232 -12.17 2.86 -34.91
N HIS A 233 -11.52 3.56 -35.84
CA HIS A 233 -11.25 4.99 -35.69
C HIS A 233 -12.51 5.84 -35.61
N ALA A 234 -13.60 5.42 -36.27
CA ALA A 234 -14.86 6.15 -36.26
C ALA A 234 -15.53 6.06 -34.88
N LEU A 235 -15.64 4.85 -34.32
CA LEU A 235 -16.20 4.65 -33.00
C LEU A 235 -15.35 5.34 -31.92
N ARG A 236 -14.02 5.28 -32.06
CA ARG A 236 -13.10 5.97 -31.15
C ARG A 236 -13.34 7.47 -31.12
N GLN A 237 -13.57 8.10 -32.28
CA GLN A 237 -13.90 9.52 -32.36
C GLN A 237 -15.26 9.83 -31.73
N ASN A 238 -16.28 9.00 -32.00
CA ASN A 238 -17.62 9.17 -31.42
C ASN A 238 -17.60 9.09 -29.90
N ILE A 239 -16.87 8.10 -29.34
CA ILE A 239 -16.68 7.96 -27.89
C ILE A 239 -15.97 9.20 -27.32
N GLN A 240 -14.93 9.70 -27.98
CA GLN A 240 -14.22 10.90 -27.53
C GLN A 240 -15.09 12.16 -27.55
N ILE A 241 -15.96 12.32 -28.55
CA ILE A 241 -16.93 13.43 -28.64
C ILE A 241 -17.95 13.31 -27.51
N PHE A 242 -18.46 12.09 -27.27
CA PHE A 242 -19.38 11.80 -26.18
C PHE A 242 -18.78 12.15 -24.81
N LEU A 243 -17.52 11.77 -24.57
CA LEU A 243 -16.82 12.06 -23.30
C LEU A 243 -16.46 13.54 -23.10
N LYS A 244 -16.30 14.31 -24.18
CA LYS A 244 -15.95 15.75 -24.14
C LYS A 244 -17.16 16.67 -24.13
N SER A 245 -18.35 16.16 -24.39
CA SER A 245 -19.57 16.97 -24.37
C SER A 245 -19.86 17.41 -22.93
N PRO A 246 -20.11 18.72 -22.67
CA PRO A 246 -20.35 19.21 -21.32
C PRO A 246 -21.58 18.52 -20.71
N ARG A 247 -21.42 18.03 -19.47
CA ARG A 247 -22.47 17.37 -18.70
C ARG A 247 -23.50 18.36 -18.18
#